data_AF-G0M593-F1
#
_entry.id   AF-G0M593-F1
#
_cell.length_a   1.000
_cell.length_b   1.000
_cell.length_c   1.000
_cell.angle_alpha   90.00
_cell.angle_beta   90.00
_cell.angle_gamma   90.00
#
_symmetry.space_group_name_H-M   'P 1'
#
loop_
_entity.id
_entity.type
_entity.pdbx_description
1 polymer ?
#
loop_
_entity_poly.entity_id
_entity_poly.type
_entity_poly.pdbx_seq_one_letter_code
_entity_poly.pdbx_strand_id
1 'polypeptide(L)'
;MTGIEYSTNGYPRLVVSGGYITANKSNVEKTTSNAAKAASVVALAKTKLGDPYTTSQSGRLGPDSFDCSGFVYYLYKTAAGITLSGNTTTTEEGLGKEVSLSALQPGDLLFYGTRGSTYHVGIYEGDGIMIHAATESEGVKETAIKYYEPSFARRILY
;
A
#
# COMPACT_ATOMS: atom_id res chain seq x y z
N MET A 1 33.80 -0.80 17.12
CA MET A 1 32.51 -0.23 16.69
C MET A 1 31.67 -0.03 17.94
N THR A 2 31.13 1.16 18.15
CA THR A 2 30.51 1.58 19.42
C THR A 2 28.98 1.65 19.38
N GLY A 3 28.35 1.35 18.24
CA GLY A 3 26.89 1.23 18.12
C GLY A 3 26.28 2.23 17.13
N ILE A 4 24.95 2.27 17.10
CA ILE A 4 24.16 3.26 16.34
C ILE A 4 23.85 4.43 17.27
N GLU A 5 24.12 5.65 16.82
CA GLU A 5 23.70 6.89 17.46
C GLU A 5 22.72 7.67 16.58
N TYR A 6 22.09 8.71 17.13
CA TYR A 6 21.27 9.65 16.38
C TYR A 6 21.93 11.03 16.33
N SER A 7 21.95 11.67 15.16
CA SER A 7 22.34 13.08 15.04
C SER A 7 21.33 14.01 15.74
N THR A 8 21.67 15.28 15.91
CA THR A 8 20.78 16.31 16.47
C THR A 8 19.47 16.48 15.68
N ASN A 9 19.47 16.10 14.40
CA ASN A 9 18.30 16.12 13.53
C ASN A 9 17.60 14.75 13.43
N GLY A 10 17.93 13.79 14.32
CA GLY A 10 17.26 12.49 14.41
C GLY A 10 17.71 11.43 13.40
N TYR A 11 18.78 11.67 12.62
CA TYR A 11 19.27 10.66 11.66
C TYR A 11 20.13 9.59 12.34
N PRO A 12 19.89 8.29 12.10
CA PRO A 12 20.75 7.23 12.60
C PRO A 12 22.12 7.28 11.92
N ARG A 13 23.18 7.09 12.70
CA ARG A 13 24.58 7.08 12.26
C ARG A 13 25.37 5.98 12.98
N LEU A 14 26.25 5.31 12.26
CA LEU A 14 27.14 4.29 12.82
C LEU A 14 28.42 4.95 13.34
N VAL A 15 28.78 4.68 14.59
CA VAL A 15 30.02 5.20 15.18
C VAL A 15 31.21 4.31 14.79
N VAL A 16 32.23 4.91 14.17
CA VAL A 16 33.45 4.25 13.70
C VAL A 16 34.69 4.94 14.27
N SER A 17 35.86 4.30 14.17
CA SER A 17 37.13 4.77 14.78
C SER A 17 37.59 6.17 14.35
N GLY A 18 36.98 6.74 13.30
CA GLY A 18 37.30 8.08 12.79
C GLY A 18 36.10 9.03 12.67
N GLY A 19 34.98 8.72 13.34
CA GLY A 19 33.77 9.57 13.31
C GLY A 19 32.49 8.78 13.07
N TYR A 20 31.66 9.24 12.13
CA TYR A 20 30.33 8.68 11.89
C TYR A 20 30.13 8.34 10.41
N ILE A 21 29.51 7.20 10.15
CA ILE A 21 28.92 6.89 8.84
C ILE A 21 27.43 7.23 8.94
N THR A 22 26.96 8.17 8.12
CA THR A 22 25.57 8.64 8.14
C THR A 22 24.84 8.25 6.85
N ALA A 23 23.57 7.87 6.97
CA ALA A 23 22.72 7.62 5.81
C ALA A 23 22.48 8.90 5.00
N ASN A 24 22.27 8.78 3.69
CA ASN A 24 21.93 9.94 2.86
C ASN A 24 20.59 10.54 3.31
N LYS A 25 20.61 11.82 3.74
CA LYS A 25 19.46 12.53 4.29
C LYS A 25 18.23 12.50 3.39
N SER A 26 18.39 12.73 2.08
CA SER A 26 17.26 12.75 1.16
C SER A 26 16.61 11.36 1.04
N ASN A 27 17.42 10.29 1.09
CA ASN A 27 16.90 8.93 1.07
C ASN A 27 16.15 8.59 2.36
N VAL A 28 16.63 9.05 3.52
CA VAL A 28 15.93 8.86 4.80
C VAL A 28 14.59 9.59 4.78
N GLU A 29 14.58 10.87 4.39
CA GLU A 29 13.36 11.69 4.33
C GLU A 29 12.34 11.14 3.33
N LYS A 30 12.78 10.66 2.18
CA LYS A 30 11.90 10.00 1.20
C LYS A 30 11.29 8.73 1.80
N THR A 31 12.10 7.90 2.46
CA THR A 31 11.65 6.64 3.05
C THR A 31 10.63 6.88 4.17
N THR A 32 10.89 7.84 5.06
CA THR A 32 9.96 8.19 6.15
C THR A 32 8.68 8.82 5.62
N SER A 33 8.77 9.70 4.62
CA SER A 33 7.61 10.29 3.95
C SER A 33 6.74 9.23 3.27
N ASN A 34 7.35 8.28 2.56
CA ASN A 34 6.65 7.16 1.93
C ASN A 34 5.95 6.27 2.95
N ALA A 35 6.62 5.93 4.06
CA ALA A 35 6.03 5.14 5.14
C ALA A 35 4.82 5.86 5.78
N ALA A 36 4.93 7.17 6.02
CA ALA A 36 3.82 7.97 6.55
C ALA A 36 2.62 8.01 5.59
N LYS A 37 2.86 8.19 4.28
CA LYS A 37 1.79 8.14 3.26
C LYS A 37 1.12 6.77 3.19
N ALA A 38 1.90 5.69 3.28
CA ALA A 38 1.39 4.33 3.27
C ALA A 38 0.50 4.07 4.51
N ALA A 39 0.93 4.53 5.68
CA ALA A 39 0.12 4.47 6.89
C ALA A 39 -1.19 5.25 6.77
N SER A 40 -1.17 6.45 6.16
CA SER A 40 -2.39 7.22 5.88
C SER A 40 -3.35 6.50 4.92
N VAL A 41 -2.81 5.85 3.88
CA VAL A 41 -3.60 5.04 2.93
C VAL A 41 -4.31 3.90 3.65
N VAL A 42 -3.58 3.16 4.49
CA VAL A 42 -4.15 2.07 5.30
C VAL A 42 -5.17 2.60 6.32
N ALA A 43 -4.88 3.72 6.98
CA ALA A 43 -5.81 4.34 7.92
C ALA A 43 -7.14 4.74 7.24
N LEU A 44 -7.06 5.33 6.04
CA LEU A 44 -8.26 5.64 5.26
C LEU A 44 -9.01 4.37 4.85
N ALA A 45 -8.30 3.31 4.45
CA ALA A 45 -8.90 2.03 4.08
C ALA A 45 -9.76 1.46 5.22
N LYS A 46 -9.27 1.55 6.47
CA LYS A 46 -10.01 1.11 7.66
C LYS A 46 -11.30 1.88 7.90
N THR A 47 -11.34 3.18 7.59
CA THR A 47 -12.57 3.98 7.74
C THR A 47 -13.67 3.60 6.75
N LYS A 48 -13.34 2.78 5.76
CA LYS A 48 -14.23 2.35 4.67
C LYS A 48 -14.76 0.94 4.87
N LEU A 49 -14.40 0.26 5.96
CA LEU A 49 -14.93 -1.07 6.27
C LEU A 49 -16.45 -1.03 6.36
N GLY A 50 -17.11 -1.94 5.63
CA GLY A 50 -18.56 -2.00 5.50
C GLY A 50 -19.15 -1.22 4.32
N ASP A 51 -18.36 -0.37 3.64
CA ASP A 51 -18.86 0.37 2.48
C ASP A 51 -19.26 -0.59 1.34
N PRO A 52 -20.39 -0.34 0.63
CA PRO A 52 -20.88 -1.23 -0.42
C PRO A 52 -19.89 -1.44 -1.57
N TYR A 53 -19.94 -2.64 -2.15
CA TYR A 53 -19.28 -2.91 -3.42
C TYR A 53 -20.20 -2.55 -4.59
N THR A 54 -19.65 -1.94 -5.64
CA THR A 54 -20.38 -1.70 -6.90
C THR A 54 -19.44 -1.62 -8.10
N THR A 55 -19.87 -2.14 -9.23
CA THR A 55 -19.21 -1.96 -10.53
C THR A 55 -19.79 -0.80 -11.34
N SER A 56 -20.81 -0.11 -10.83
CA SER A 56 -21.43 1.02 -11.52
C SER A 56 -20.42 2.14 -11.75
N GLN A 57 -20.36 2.65 -12.98
CA GLN A 57 -19.38 3.66 -13.39
C GLN A 57 -19.43 4.94 -12.53
N SER A 58 -20.59 5.30 -11.98
CA SER A 58 -20.76 6.48 -11.14
C SER A 58 -20.36 6.27 -9.68
N GLY A 59 -20.31 5.02 -9.22
CA GLY A 59 -20.13 4.69 -7.80
C GLY A 59 -18.82 3.98 -7.50
N ARG A 60 -18.23 3.27 -8.46
CA ARG A 60 -17.11 2.35 -8.22
C ARG A 60 -15.81 3.01 -7.74
N LEU A 61 -15.68 4.33 -7.86
CA LEU A 61 -14.48 5.10 -7.48
C LEU A 61 -14.62 5.85 -6.14
N GLY A 62 -15.64 5.53 -5.34
CA GLY A 62 -15.89 6.19 -4.06
C GLY A 62 -16.68 7.52 -4.16
N PRO A 63 -16.87 8.21 -3.03
CA PRO A 63 -16.32 7.88 -1.71
C PRO A 63 -17.14 6.87 -0.89
N ASP A 64 -18.35 6.52 -1.33
CA ASP A 64 -19.32 5.78 -0.50
C ASP A 64 -19.59 4.35 -0.98
N SER A 65 -18.98 3.95 -2.10
CA SER A 65 -19.06 2.59 -2.66
C SER A 65 -17.86 2.34 -3.56
N PHE A 66 -17.47 1.08 -3.80
CA PHE A 66 -16.24 0.79 -4.53
C PHE A 66 -16.29 -0.49 -5.36
N ASP A 67 -15.58 -0.53 -6.49
CA ASP A 67 -15.01 -1.80 -6.98
C ASP A 67 -13.58 -1.96 -6.40
N CYS A 68 -12.93 -3.09 -6.66
CA CYS A 68 -11.64 -3.40 -6.04
C CYS A 68 -10.53 -2.41 -6.42
N SER A 69 -10.37 -2.09 -7.71
CA SER A 69 -9.37 -1.13 -8.19
C SER A 69 -9.75 0.32 -7.89
N GLY A 70 -11.04 0.66 -7.95
CA GLY A 70 -11.56 1.97 -7.59
C GLY A 70 -11.37 2.30 -6.11
N PHE A 71 -11.46 1.29 -5.23
CA PHE A 71 -11.06 1.42 -3.83
C PHE A 71 -9.60 1.84 -3.71
N VAL A 72 -8.68 1.10 -4.33
CA VAL A 72 -7.25 1.41 -4.32
C VAL A 72 -6.97 2.81 -4.87
N TYR A 73 -7.54 3.14 -6.04
CA TYR A 73 -7.42 4.45 -6.66
C TYR A 73 -7.86 5.58 -5.72
N TYR A 74 -9.03 5.43 -5.08
CA TYR A 74 -9.56 6.40 -4.14
C TYR A 74 -8.64 6.61 -2.95
N LEU A 75 -8.10 5.52 -2.37
CA LEU A 75 -7.24 5.60 -1.20
C LEU A 75 -5.94 6.36 -1.47
N TYR A 76 -5.25 6.03 -2.57
CA TYR A 76 -4.01 6.71 -2.93
C TYR A 76 -4.24 8.17 -3.29
N LYS A 77 -5.30 8.46 -4.05
CA LYS A 77 -5.64 9.83 -4.43
C LYS A 77 -5.93 10.69 -3.20
N THR A 78 -6.69 10.16 -2.25
CA THR A 78 -7.21 10.92 -1.12
C THR A 78 -6.21 11.00 0.03
N ALA A 79 -5.57 9.89 0.42
CA ALA A 79 -4.70 9.85 1.58
C ALA A 79 -3.24 10.20 1.27
N ALA A 80 -2.75 9.85 0.08
CA ALA A 80 -1.35 10.08 -0.31
C ALA A 80 -1.18 11.23 -1.31
N GLY A 81 -2.28 11.78 -1.86
CA GLY A 81 -2.25 12.79 -2.92
C GLY A 81 -1.70 12.25 -4.25
N ILE A 82 -1.76 10.93 -4.47
CA ILE A 82 -1.19 10.26 -5.64
C ILE A 82 -2.33 9.80 -6.54
N THR A 83 -2.41 10.39 -7.73
CA THR A 83 -3.30 9.91 -8.79
C THR A 83 -2.62 8.78 -9.54
N LEU A 84 -3.12 7.55 -9.41
CA LEU A 84 -2.62 6.40 -10.15
C LEU A 84 -2.93 6.55 -11.66
N SER A 85 -2.05 6.04 -12.51
CA SER A 85 -2.20 6.07 -13.97
C SER A 85 -3.16 4.98 -14.47
N GLY A 86 -4.40 5.03 -13.99
CA GLY A 86 -5.44 4.03 -14.24
C GLY A 86 -6.22 3.71 -12.95
N ASN A 87 -7.37 3.07 -13.11
CA ASN A 87 -8.27 2.66 -12.00
C ASN A 87 -8.92 1.29 -12.28
N THR A 88 -8.21 0.45 -13.03
CA THR A 88 -8.53 -0.95 -13.29
C THR A 88 -7.39 -1.82 -12.78
N THR A 89 -7.70 -3.04 -12.34
CA THR A 89 -6.71 -4.01 -11.84
C THR A 89 -5.53 -4.19 -12.80
N THR A 90 -5.81 -4.32 -14.10
CA THR A 90 -4.81 -4.50 -15.16
C THR A 90 -3.92 -3.29 -15.40
N THR A 91 -4.38 -2.08 -15.11
CA THR A 91 -3.51 -0.88 -15.15
C THR A 91 -2.66 -0.80 -13.89
N GLU A 92 -3.23 -1.14 -12.74
CA GLU A 92 -2.58 -1.02 -11.44
C GLU A 92 -1.48 -2.07 -11.23
N GLU A 93 -1.61 -3.27 -11.80
CA GLU A 93 -0.59 -4.33 -11.71
C GLU A 93 0.75 -3.95 -12.36
N GLY A 94 0.76 -2.94 -13.22
CA GLY A 94 1.97 -2.39 -13.85
C GLY A 94 2.62 -1.24 -13.07
N LEU A 95 1.98 -0.76 -11.99
CA LEU A 95 2.46 0.40 -11.23
C LEU A 95 3.44 0.00 -10.12
N GLY A 96 4.26 0.98 -9.72
CA GLY A 96 5.18 0.82 -8.61
C GLY A 96 6.32 -0.16 -8.89
N LYS A 97 6.84 -0.80 -7.84
CA LYS A 97 7.85 -1.85 -7.91
C LYS A 97 7.30 -3.20 -7.49
N GLU A 98 7.82 -4.29 -8.04
CA GLU A 98 7.52 -5.64 -7.56
C GLU A 98 8.06 -5.87 -6.15
N VAL A 99 7.31 -6.61 -5.34
CA VAL A 99 7.71 -7.00 -3.99
C VAL A 99 7.40 -8.48 -3.78
N SER A 100 8.33 -9.19 -3.14
CA SER A 100 8.10 -10.57 -2.68
C SER A 100 7.00 -10.60 -1.62
N LEU A 101 6.13 -11.60 -1.65
CA LEU A 101 5.08 -11.79 -0.64
C LEU A 101 5.65 -11.95 0.78
N SER A 102 6.91 -12.36 0.92
CA SER A 102 7.61 -12.43 2.21
C SER A 102 8.14 -11.07 2.72
N ALA A 103 8.06 -10.02 1.91
CA ALA A 103 8.61 -8.69 2.18
C ALA A 103 7.55 -7.58 2.13
N LEU A 104 6.29 -7.97 2.28
CA LEU A 104 5.14 -7.06 2.29
C LEU A 104 5.26 -6.01 3.39
N GLN A 105 4.84 -4.80 3.07
CA GLN A 105 4.73 -3.67 3.99
C GLN A 105 3.32 -3.07 3.89
N PRO A 106 2.79 -2.50 4.99
CA PRO A 106 1.53 -1.78 4.96
C PRO A 106 1.48 -0.80 3.79
N GLY A 107 0.37 -0.82 3.04
CA GLY A 107 0.18 -0.04 1.82
C GLY A 107 0.66 -0.72 0.54
N ASP A 108 1.21 -1.94 0.57
CA ASP A 108 1.45 -2.71 -0.67
C ASP A 108 0.12 -3.16 -1.30
N LEU A 109 0.08 -3.17 -2.63
CA LEU A 109 -1.04 -3.72 -3.40
C LEU A 109 -0.86 -5.22 -3.57
N LEU A 110 -1.92 -5.96 -3.31
CA LEU A 110 -1.99 -7.41 -3.44
C LEU A 110 -2.89 -7.76 -4.61
N PHE A 111 -2.34 -8.44 -5.63
CA PHE A 111 -3.06 -8.79 -6.85
C PHE A 111 -3.39 -10.26 -6.91
N TYR A 112 -4.55 -10.57 -7.50
CA TYR A 112 -5.01 -11.94 -7.72
C TYR A 112 -5.28 -12.18 -9.21
N GLY A 113 -4.81 -13.33 -9.69
CA GLY A 113 -4.90 -13.73 -11.10
C GLY A 113 -3.55 -13.64 -11.81
N THR A 114 -3.60 -13.89 -13.12
CA THR A 114 -2.41 -13.88 -13.98
C THR A 114 -2.10 -12.46 -14.43
N ARG A 115 -0.82 -12.11 -14.57
CA ARG A 115 -0.40 -10.80 -15.13
C ARG A 115 -1.04 -10.58 -16.52
N GLY A 116 -1.54 -9.38 -16.76
CA GLY A 116 -2.34 -9.00 -17.92
C GLY A 116 -3.80 -9.44 -17.85
N SER A 117 -4.21 -10.13 -16.79
CA SER A 117 -5.57 -10.64 -16.56
C SER A 117 -5.87 -10.74 -15.06
N THR A 118 -5.31 -9.83 -14.26
CA THR A 118 -5.65 -9.73 -12.84
C THR A 118 -7.11 -9.33 -12.67
N TYR A 119 -7.83 -10.06 -11.81
CA TYR A 119 -9.27 -9.86 -11.62
C TYR A 119 -9.59 -9.20 -10.27
N HIS A 120 -8.63 -9.12 -9.35
CA HIS A 120 -8.85 -8.53 -8.04
C HIS A 120 -7.58 -7.88 -7.48
N VAL A 121 -7.78 -6.83 -6.68
CA VAL A 121 -6.73 -6.12 -5.97
C VAL A 121 -7.20 -5.71 -4.57
N GLY A 122 -6.29 -5.67 -3.62
CA GLY A 122 -6.51 -5.09 -2.30
C GLY A 122 -5.25 -4.43 -1.73
N ILE A 123 -5.36 -3.81 -0.57
CA ILE A 123 -4.23 -3.19 0.15
C ILE A 123 -3.83 -4.05 1.34
N TYR A 124 -2.53 -4.34 1.45
CA TYR A 124 -1.97 -4.97 2.62
C TYR A 124 -1.94 -3.98 3.79
N GLU A 125 -2.49 -4.39 4.92
CA GLU A 125 -2.52 -3.59 6.14
C GLU A 125 -1.32 -3.87 7.06
N GLY A 126 -0.80 -5.09 7.00
CA GLY A 126 0.11 -5.64 8.01
C GLY A 126 -0.41 -6.98 8.54
N ASP A 127 0.43 -7.71 9.26
CA ASP A 127 0.05 -8.91 10.01
C ASP A 127 -0.73 -9.99 9.22
N GLY A 128 -0.46 -10.12 7.92
CA GLY A 128 -1.16 -11.07 7.05
C GLY A 128 -2.60 -10.66 6.70
N ILE A 129 -2.97 -9.39 6.88
CA ILE A 129 -4.31 -8.86 6.62
C ILE A 129 -4.31 -7.95 5.39
N MET A 130 -5.36 -8.09 4.59
CA MET A 130 -5.68 -7.27 3.43
C MET A 130 -7.02 -6.57 3.64
N ILE A 131 -7.11 -5.30 3.27
CA ILE A 131 -8.37 -4.56 3.13
C ILE A 131 -8.71 -4.46 1.64
N HIS A 132 -9.94 -4.83 1.27
CA HIS A 132 -10.40 -4.79 -0.12
C HIS A 132 -11.92 -4.61 -0.21
N ALA A 133 -12.39 -4.03 -1.31
CA ALA A 133 -13.79 -4.13 -1.73
C ALA A 133 -14.00 -5.52 -2.33
N ALA A 134 -14.60 -6.44 -1.59
CA ALA A 134 -14.58 -7.88 -1.87
C ALA A 134 -15.59 -8.30 -2.94
N THR A 135 -16.88 -8.15 -2.65
CA THR A 135 -18.00 -8.61 -3.48
C THR A 135 -19.24 -7.77 -3.16
N GLU A 136 -20.27 -7.80 -4.02
CA GLU A 136 -21.56 -7.12 -3.79
C GLU A 136 -22.21 -7.46 -2.45
N SER A 137 -22.07 -8.71 -1.98
CA SER A 137 -22.65 -9.16 -0.71
C SER A 137 -21.83 -8.79 0.53
N GLU A 138 -20.54 -8.50 0.37
CA GLU A 138 -19.63 -8.32 1.51
C GLU A 138 -19.08 -6.90 1.65
N GLY A 139 -19.10 -6.10 0.58
CA GLY A 139 -18.56 -4.74 0.59
C GLY A 139 -17.05 -4.70 0.88
N VAL A 140 -16.60 -3.60 1.48
CA VAL A 140 -15.21 -3.43 1.93
C VAL A 140 -14.99 -4.17 3.24
N LYS A 141 -13.99 -5.05 3.28
CA LYS A 141 -13.68 -5.87 4.46
C LYS A 141 -12.19 -6.14 4.62
N GLU A 142 -11.83 -6.61 5.81
CA GLU A 142 -10.56 -7.25 6.10
C GLU A 142 -10.63 -8.75 5.79
N THR A 143 -9.57 -9.27 5.17
CA THR A 143 -9.40 -10.69 4.88
C THR A 143 -7.97 -11.11 5.20
N ALA A 144 -7.81 -12.21 5.93
CA ALA A 144 -6.49 -12.80 6.18
C ALA A 144 -5.98 -13.51 4.92
N ILE A 145 -4.82 -13.08 4.41
CA ILE A 145 -4.25 -13.58 3.14
C ILE A 145 -3.83 -15.05 3.21
N LYS A 146 -3.67 -15.61 4.41
CA LYS A 146 -3.40 -17.06 4.59
C LYS A 146 -4.53 -17.96 4.06
N TYR A 147 -5.76 -17.45 3.95
CA TYR A 147 -6.90 -18.18 3.40
C TYR A 147 -7.16 -17.84 1.93
N TYR A 148 -6.53 -16.76 1.43
CA TYR A 148 -6.68 -16.28 0.08
C TYR A 148 -5.37 -15.60 -0.33
N GLU A 149 -4.45 -16.41 -0.83
CA GLU A 149 -3.07 -15.97 -1.06
C GLU A 149 -2.97 -15.15 -2.37
N PRO A 150 -2.37 -13.95 -2.32
CA PRO A 150 -2.18 -13.14 -3.52
C PRO A 150 -1.20 -13.78 -4.50
N SER A 151 -1.39 -13.53 -5.79
CA SER A 151 -0.51 -14.02 -6.85
C SER A 151 0.82 -13.26 -6.91
N PHE A 152 0.79 -11.95 -6.65
CA PHE A 152 1.97 -11.08 -6.56
C PHE A 152 1.61 -9.76 -5.86
N ALA A 153 2.64 -8.94 -5.57
CA ALA A 153 2.45 -7.65 -4.93
C ALA A 153 3.22 -6.51 -5.61
N ARG A 154 2.69 -5.29 -5.49
CA ARG A 154 3.33 -4.04 -5.93
C ARG A 154 3.41 -3.03 -4.81
N ARG A 155 4.56 -2.35 -4.69
CA ARG A 155 4.74 -1.21 -3.80
C ARG A 155 4.72 0.09 -4.59
N ILE A 156 3.74 0.93 -4.33
CA ILE A 156 3.60 2.26 -4.97
C ILE A 156 4.55 3.29 -4.34
N LEU A 157 4.72 3.23 -3.01
CA LEU A 157 5.54 4.18 -2.23
C LEU A 157 6.90 3.55 -1.90
N TYR A 158 7.97 3.93 -2.61
CA TYR A 158 9.30 3.34 -2.46
C TYR A 158 10.48 4.31 -2.71
#